data_AF-X0T6M1-F1
#
_entry.id   AF-X0T6M1-F1
#
_cell.length_a   1.000
_cell.length_b   1.000
_cell.length_c   1.000
_cell.angle_alpha   90.00
_cell.angle_beta   90.00
_cell.angle_gamma   90.00
#
_symmetry.space_group_name_H-M   'P 1'
#
loop_
_entity.id
_entity.type
_entity.pdbx_description
1 polymer ?
#
loop_
_entity_poly.entity_id
_entity_poly.type
_entity_poly.pdbx_seq_one_letter_code
_entity_poly.pdbx_strand_id
1 'polypeptide(L)'
;MKNKADEEEKEEELHYRMKYFQELDELEDRKMTKKELKDLIKETIHESTPEGDVIMAYSSDTETFWYYADTKSIPYWVLDTVARLYTINNNCKCVCVNYQEEFYKGKDKTLSQKEEDEQKIEEKKEEEKKEEEKSVFAKFKTYNKGRGNESKEKTIRKYQIMTETSNRFTYKGRLSDHEDNDENIENDGVEPAKKAPLGIDFATFKSRFSSAASEDKIKTS
;
A
#
# COMPACT_ATOMS: atom_id res chain seq x y z
N MET A 1 33.20 -11.94 -11.79
CA MET A 1 32.22 -13.05 -11.84
C MET A 1 30.95 -12.79 -11.01
N LYS A 2 30.90 -11.78 -10.13
CA LYS A 2 29.69 -11.41 -9.36
C LYS A 2 28.59 -10.66 -10.14
N ASN A 3 28.82 -10.21 -11.38
CA ASN A 3 27.88 -9.31 -12.04
C ASN A 3 26.84 -10.02 -12.93
N LYS A 4 27.11 -11.25 -13.39
CA LYS A 4 26.23 -11.90 -14.37
C LYS A 4 25.00 -12.55 -13.73
N ALA A 5 25.18 -13.20 -12.58
CA ALA A 5 24.07 -13.83 -11.85
C ALA A 5 23.10 -12.78 -11.28
N ASP A 6 23.65 -11.70 -10.68
CA ASP A 6 22.85 -10.59 -10.14
C ASP A 6 22.09 -9.79 -11.22
N GLU A 7 22.52 -9.84 -12.48
CA GLU A 7 21.81 -9.23 -13.61
C GLU A 7 20.67 -10.13 -14.11
N GLU A 8 20.93 -11.44 -14.19
CA GLU A 8 19.95 -12.46 -14.61
C GLU A 8 18.77 -12.54 -13.61
N GLU A 9 19.05 -12.56 -12.31
CA GLU A 9 18.01 -12.54 -11.24
C GLU A 9 17.08 -11.32 -11.36
N LYS A 10 17.65 -10.13 -11.61
CA LYS A 10 16.86 -8.90 -11.79
C LYS A 10 16.02 -8.93 -13.07
N GLU A 11 16.51 -9.55 -14.12
CA GLU A 11 15.76 -9.71 -15.36
C GLU A 11 14.56 -10.64 -15.17
N GLU A 12 14.75 -11.74 -14.43
CA GLU A 12 13.66 -12.65 -14.05
C GLU A 12 12.61 -11.98 -13.17
N GLU A 13 13.04 -11.22 -12.14
CA GLU A 13 12.14 -10.41 -11.30
C GLU A 13 11.32 -9.43 -12.15
N LEU A 14 11.99 -8.72 -13.07
CA LEU A 14 11.34 -7.73 -13.92
C LEU A 14 10.36 -8.39 -14.88
N HIS A 15 10.73 -9.52 -15.47
CA HIS A 15 9.84 -10.31 -16.31
C HIS A 15 8.60 -10.78 -15.54
N TYR A 16 8.77 -11.34 -14.33
CA TYR A 16 7.63 -11.76 -13.50
C TYR A 16 6.75 -10.57 -13.12
N ARG A 17 7.36 -9.44 -12.75
CA ARG A 17 6.64 -8.22 -12.38
C ARG A 17 5.79 -7.68 -13.54
N MET A 18 6.20 -7.87 -14.79
CA MET A 18 5.47 -7.40 -15.97
C MET A 18 4.38 -8.38 -16.45
N LYS A 19 4.26 -9.56 -15.85
CA LYS A 19 3.20 -10.51 -16.22
C LYS A 19 1.80 -9.92 -16.01
N TYR A 20 0.88 -10.35 -16.86
CA TYR A 20 -0.56 -10.11 -16.75
C TYR A 20 -1.02 -8.67 -16.98
N PHE A 21 -0.13 -7.73 -17.33
CA PHE A 21 -0.54 -6.37 -17.64
C PHE A 21 -1.34 -6.29 -18.94
N GLN A 22 -0.85 -6.93 -20.01
CA GLN A 22 -1.52 -6.91 -21.30
C GLN A 22 -2.91 -7.57 -21.20
N GLU A 23 -3.00 -8.73 -20.57
CA GLU A 23 -4.26 -9.44 -20.40
C GLU A 23 -5.26 -8.66 -19.53
N LEU A 24 -4.79 -7.93 -18.52
CA LEU A 24 -5.63 -7.04 -17.71
C LEU A 24 -6.15 -5.84 -18.52
N ASP A 25 -5.30 -5.27 -19.37
CA ASP A 25 -5.67 -4.14 -20.22
C ASP A 25 -6.71 -4.55 -21.28
N GLU A 26 -6.56 -5.74 -21.85
CA GLU A 26 -7.49 -6.33 -22.83
C GLU A 26 -8.82 -6.77 -22.22
N LEU A 27 -8.88 -6.99 -20.90
CA LEU A 27 -10.08 -7.41 -20.19
C LEU A 27 -11.17 -6.32 -20.24
N GLU A 28 -12.42 -6.71 -20.49
CA GLU A 28 -13.55 -5.78 -20.59
C GLU A 28 -13.91 -5.18 -19.23
N ASP A 29 -14.14 -3.86 -19.21
CA ASP A 29 -14.62 -3.15 -18.02
C ASP A 29 -16.10 -3.44 -17.77
N ARG A 30 -16.38 -4.61 -17.18
CA ARG A 30 -17.72 -5.00 -16.76
C ARG A 30 -18.04 -4.46 -15.38
N LYS A 31 -19.20 -3.79 -15.25
CA LYS A 31 -19.77 -3.45 -13.94
C LYS A 31 -20.35 -4.70 -13.29
N MET A 32 -19.75 -5.14 -12.19
CA MET A 32 -20.26 -6.25 -11.39
C MET A 32 -21.37 -5.79 -10.44
N THR A 33 -22.34 -6.67 -10.21
CA THR A 33 -23.36 -6.45 -9.20
C THR A 33 -22.82 -6.72 -7.80
N LYS A 34 -23.46 -6.14 -6.77
CA LYS A 34 -23.08 -6.37 -5.36
C LYS A 34 -23.10 -7.84 -4.94
N LYS A 35 -23.88 -8.69 -5.62
CA LYS A 35 -23.94 -10.12 -5.34
C LYS A 35 -22.70 -10.82 -5.90
N GLU A 36 -22.39 -10.58 -7.18
CA GLU A 36 -21.19 -11.13 -7.82
C GLU A 36 -19.92 -10.71 -7.07
N LEU A 37 -19.83 -9.46 -6.60
CA LEU A 37 -18.70 -8.99 -5.78
C LEU A 37 -18.56 -9.73 -4.45
N LYS A 38 -19.67 -10.19 -3.85
CA LYS A 38 -19.64 -10.97 -2.61
C LYS A 38 -19.25 -12.42 -2.85
N ASP A 39 -19.59 -12.96 -4.02
CA ASP A 39 -19.24 -14.33 -4.38
C ASP A 39 -17.75 -14.47 -4.75
N LEU A 40 -17.07 -13.38 -5.13
CA LEU A 40 -15.62 -13.36 -5.39
C LEU A 40 -14.78 -13.98 -4.26
N ILE A 41 -15.21 -13.85 -3.01
CA ILE A 41 -14.46 -14.40 -1.87
C ILE A 41 -14.34 -15.93 -1.89
N LYS A 42 -15.26 -16.61 -2.59
CA LYS A 42 -15.27 -18.07 -2.75
C LYS A 42 -14.34 -18.53 -3.86
N GLU A 43 -14.05 -17.63 -4.79
CA GLU A 43 -13.08 -17.89 -5.84
C GLU A 43 -11.68 -17.63 -5.27
N THR A 44 -10.82 -18.63 -5.38
CA THR A 44 -9.43 -18.58 -4.92
C THR A 44 -8.52 -18.91 -6.09
N ILE A 45 -7.37 -18.27 -6.16
CA ILE A 45 -6.29 -18.69 -7.06
C ILE A 45 -5.10 -19.17 -6.27
N HIS A 46 -4.31 -20.05 -6.87
CA HIS A 46 -3.02 -20.50 -6.37
C HIS A 46 -1.96 -20.21 -7.44
N GLU A 47 -0.90 -19.51 -7.06
CA GLU A 47 0.20 -19.14 -7.96
C GLU A 47 1.55 -19.38 -7.27
N SER A 48 2.47 -20.05 -7.98
CA SER A 48 3.85 -20.23 -7.56
C SER A 48 4.66 -19.01 -7.96
N THR A 49 5.07 -18.21 -6.98
CA THR A 49 5.81 -16.97 -7.19
C THR A 49 7.31 -17.16 -6.91
N PRO A 50 8.19 -16.24 -7.36
CA PRO A 50 9.61 -16.27 -7.00
C PRO A 50 9.86 -16.25 -5.48
N GLU A 51 8.92 -15.72 -4.69
CA GLU A 51 9.01 -15.56 -3.24
C GLU A 51 8.26 -16.67 -2.47
N GLY A 52 7.77 -17.69 -3.18
CA GLY A 52 7.00 -18.82 -2.66
C GLY A 52 5.57 -18.87 -3.19
N ASP A 53 4.84 -19.91 -2.78
CA ASP A 53 3.46 -20.12 -3.18
C ASP A 53 2.50 -19.14 -2.48
N VAL A 54 1.53 -18.64 -3.23
CA VAL A 54 0.51 -17.70 -2.75
C VAL A 54 -0.87 -18.18 -3.16
N ILE A 55 -1.76 -18.31 -2.17
CA ILE A 55 -3.20 -18.43 -2.40
C ILE A 55 -3.84 -17.06 -2.19
N MET A 56 -4.65 -16.60 -3.15
CA MET A 56 -5.28 -15.29 -3.09
C MET A 56 -6.78 -15.34 -3.40
N ALA A 57 -7.55 -14.58 -2.63
CA ALA A 57 -8.99 -14.36 -2.81
C ALA A 57 -9.33 -12.88 -2.60
N TYR A 58 -10.45 -12.41 -3.13
CA TYR A 58 -10.88 -11.02 -2.93
C TYR A 58 -12.08 -10.93 -1.99
N SER A 59 -11.96 -10.11 -0.95
CA SER A 59 -13.09 -9.79 -0.06
C SER A 59 -13.65 -8.42 -0.40
N SER A 60 -14.89 -8.39 -0.89
CA SER A 60 -15.62 -7.14 -1.13
C SER A 60 -16.08 -6.45 0.14
N ASP A 61 -16.17 -7.16 1.27
CA ASP A 61 -16.56 -6.56 2.56
C ASP A 61 -15.44 -5.66 3.12
N THR A 62 -14.17 -6.04 2.91
CA THR A 62 -13.00 -5.23 3.32
C THR A 62 -12.33 -4.51 2.17
N GLU A 63 -12.79 -4.72 0.93
CA GLU A 63 -12.17 -4.22 -0.31
C GLU A 63 -10.67 -4.53 -0.37
N THR A 64 -10.29 -5.75 0.03
CA THR A 64 -8.88 -6.17 0.08
C THR A 64 -8.71 -7.57 -0.50
N PHE A 65 -7.58 -7.80 -1.14
CA PHE A 65 -7.09 -9.13 -1.47
C PHE A 65 -6.58 -9.82 -0.21
N TRP A 66 -7.22 -10.92 0.14
CA TRP A 66 -6.78 -11.83 1.17
C TRP A 66 -5.76 -12.78 0.58
N TYR A 67 -4.63 -12.96 1.25
CA TYR A 67 -3.60 -13.88 0.80
C TYR A 67 -3.11 -14.77 1.93
N TYR A 68 -2.79 -16.00 1.54
CA TYR A 68 -2.16 -17.02 2.36
C TYR A 68 -0.82 -17.36 1.76
N ALA A 69 0.19 -17.43 2.61
CA ALA A 69 1.56 -17.76 2.23
C ALA A 69 2.35 -18.20 3.46
N ASP A 70 3.33 -19.07 3.27
CA ASP A 70 4.18 -19.54 4.38
C ASP A 70 5.00 -18.41 4.99
N THR A 71 5.43 -17.47 4.15
CA THR A 71 6.18 -16.29 4.57
C THR A 71 5.29 -15.06 4.48
N LYS A 72 5.18 -14.30 5.58
CA LYS A 72 4.40 -13.05 5.60
C LYS A 72 5.07 -11.92 4.79
N SER A 73 6.39 -11.99 4.61
CA SER A 73 7.22 -10.92 4.04
C SER A 73 7.25 -10.91 2.51
N ILE A 74 6.13 -11.18 1.85
CA ILE A 74 6.06 -11.16 0.39
C ILE A 74 6.03 -9.70 -0.09
N PRO A 75 6.88 -9.32 -1.06
CA PRO A 75 6.86 -8.00 -1.67
C PRO A 75 5.53 -7.67 -2.35
N TYR A 76 5.08 -6.42 -2.25
CA TYR A 76 3.81 -6.00 -2.87
C TYR A 76 3.81 -6.14 -4.39
N TRP A 77 4.96 -6.02 -5.07
CA TRP A 77 5.00 -6.21 -6.53
C TRP A 77 4.65 -7.65 -6.94
N VAL A 78 4.95 -8.65 -6.09
CA VAL A 78 4.53 -10.04 -6.30
C VAL A 78 3.03 -10.16 -6.07
N LEU A 79 2.52 -9.61 -4.97
CA LEU A 79 1.08 -9.64 -4.66
C LEU A 79 0.25 -8.92 -5.72
N ASP A 80 0.76 -7.82 -6.30
CA ASP A 80 0.13 -7.14 -7.43
C ASP A 80 0.06 -8.04 -8.67
N THR A 81 1.12 -8.81 -8.97
CA THR A 81 1.09 -9.79 -10.08
C THR A 81 0.04 -10.86 -9.86
N VAL A 82 -0.05 -11.41 -8.64
CA VAL A 82 -1.07 -12.40 -8.28
C VAL A 82 -2.48 -11.78 -8.31
N ALA A 83 -2.65 -10.52 -7.89
CA ALA A 83 -3.92 -9.82 -7.98
C ALA A 83 -4.38 -9.62 -9.43
N ARG A 84 -3.46 -9.32 -10.36
CA ARG A 84 -3.78 -9.26 -11.79
C ARG A 84 -4.25 -10.61 -12.31
N LEU A 85 -3.55 -11.69 -11.97
CA LEU A 85 -3.96 -13.05 -12.34
C LEU A 85 -5.35 -13.40 -11.79
N TYR A 86 -5.62 -13.09 -10.52
CA TYR A 86 -6.92 -13.29 -9.90
C TYR A 86 -8.02 -12.57 -10.68
N THR A 87 -7.74 -11.34 -11.08
CA THR A 87 -8.69 -10.47 -11.78
C THR A 87 -9.02 -10.97 -13.18
N ILE A 88 -8.02 -11.49 -13.89
CA ILE A 88 -8.18 -12.10 -15.20
C ILE A 88 -9.00 -13.38 -15.09
N ASN A 89 -8.66 -14.26 -14.15
CA ASN A 89 -9.35 -15.54 -13.97
C ASN A 89 -10.83 -15.36 -13.61
N ASN A 90 -11.15 -14.34 -12.81
CA ASN A 90 -12.51 -14.06 -12.36
C ASN A 90 -13.24 -12.99 -13.18
N ASN A 91 -12.61 -12.49 -14.24
CA ASN A 91 -13.13 -11.42 -15.12
C ASN A 91 -13.70 -10.22 -14.33
N CYS A 92 -12.93 -9.73 -13.34
CA CYS A 92 -13.38 -8.73 -12.38
C CYS A 92 -12.55 -7.44 -12.39
N LYS A 93 -12.20 -6.91 -13.57
CA LYS A 93 -11.33 -5.73 -13.77
C LYS A 93 -11.56 -4.58 -12.78
N CYS A 94 -12.81 -4.32 -12.43
CA CYS A 94 -13.21 -3.26 -11.51
C CYS A 94 -12.62 -3.34 -10.08
N VAL A 95 -12.12 -4.50 -9.62
CA VAL A 95 -11.58 -4.64 -8.25
C VAL A 95 -10.06 -4.43 -8.17
N CYS A 96 -9.35 -4.57 -9.28
CA CYS A 96 -7.89 -4.45 -9.30
C CYS A 96 -7.47 -3.08 -9.79
N VAL A 97 -6.66 -2.41 -8.98
CA VAL A 97 -6.01 -1.16 -9.35
C VAL A 97 -4.80 -1.48 -10.23
N ASN A 98 -4.78 -0.96 -11.46
CA ASN A 98 -3.61 -1.04 -12.32
C ASN A 98 -2.54 -0.06 -11.83
N TYR A 99 -1.55 -0.56 -11.08
CA TYR A 99 -0.47 0.26 -10.53
C TYR A 99 0.33 1.00 -11.61
N GLN A 100 0.50 0.41 -12.80
CA GLN A 100 1.25 1.04 -13.88
C GLN A 100 0.55 2.31 -14.36
N GLU A 101 -0.75 2.25 -14.59
CA GLU A 101 -1.55 3.42 -14.93
C GLU A 101 -1.56 4.47 -13.80
N GLU A 102 -1.76 4.05 -12.56
CA GLU A 102 -1.77 4.97 -11.41
C GLU A 102 -0.43 5.68 -11.23
N PHE A 103 0.69 4.98 -11.48
CA PHE A 103 2.01 5.55 -11.45
C PHE A 103 2.19 6.63 -12.52
N TYR A 104 1.76 6.37 -13.77
CA TYR A 104 1.83 7.38 -14.84
C TYR A 104 0.94 8.58 -14.54
N LYS A 105 -0.29 8.37 -14.05
CA LYS A 105 -1.16 9.47 -13.59
C LYS A 105 -0.50 10.31 -12.50
N GLY A 106 0.14 9.67 -11.51
CA GLY A 106 0.87 10.36 -10.45
C GLY A 106 2.08 11.12 -10.97
N LYS A 107 2.80 10.55 -11.94
CA LYS A 107 3.94 11.19 -12.61
C LYS A 107 3.52 12.45 -13.36
N ASP A 108 2.46 12.36 -14.15
CA ASP A 108 1.95 13.48 -14.94
C ASP A 108 1.46 14.61 -14.03
N LYS A 109 0.70 14.29 -12.98
CA LYS A 109 0.28 15.28 -11.96
C LYS A 109 1.47 16.00 -11.31
N THR A 110 2.51 15.24 -10.98
CA THR A 110 3.73 15.77 -10.36
C THR A 110 4.49 16.69 -11.33
N LEU A 111 4.54 16.32 -12.62
CA LEU A 111 5.18 17.12 -13.66
C LEU A 111 4.44 18.45 -13.86
N SER A 112 3.11 18.42 -13.99
CA SER A 112 2.28 19.63 -14.10
C SER A 112 2.43 20.53 -12.88
N GLN A 113 2.43 19.97 -11.67
CA GLN A 113 2.62 20.76 -10.45
C GLN A 113 4.00 21.43 -10.41
N LYS A 114 5.03 20.75 -10.90
CA LYS A 114 6.38 21.30 -10.97
C LYS A 114 6.45 22.47 -11.96
N GLU A 115 5.85 22.32 -13.13
CA GLU A 115 5.78 23.38 -14.14
C GLU A 115 5.02 24.61 -13.62
N GLU A 116 3.86 24.42 -12.97
CA GLU A 116 3.11 25.53 -12.35
C GLU A 116 3.90 26.25 -11.26
N ASP A 117 4.63 25.50 -10.43
CA ASP A 117 5.43 26.09 -9.36
C ASP A 117 6.66 26.83 -9.90
N GLU A 118 7.26 26.35 -10.99
CA GLU A 118 8.34 27.05 -11.69
C GLU A 118 7.83 28.37 -12.30
N GLN A 119 6.66 28.37 -12.93
CA GLN A 119 6.01 29.59 -13.43
C GLN A 119 5.72 30.61 -12.32
N LYS A 120 5.12 30.17 -11.20
CA LYS A 120 4.85 31.04 -10.03
C LYS A 120 6.14 31.62 -9.42
N ILE A 121 7.25 30.89 -9.46
CA ILE A 121 8.55 31.40 -8.99
C ILE A 121 9.10 32.45 -9.95
N GLU A 122 8.93 32.25 -11.25
CA GLU A 122 9.38 33.21 -12.27
C GLU A 122 8.58 34.52 -12.21
N GLU A 123 7.25 34.44 -12.08
CA GLU A 123 6.36 35.59 -11.87
C GLU A 123 6.75 36.39 -10.61
N LYS A 124 6.96 35.72 -9.47
CA LYS A 124 7.39 36.37 -8.23
C LYS A 124 8.75 37.07 -8.35
N LYS A 125 9.71 36.46 -9.07
CA LYS A 125 11.00 37.09 -9.33
C LYS A 125 10.86 38.33 -10.22
N GLU A 126 9.93 38.31 -11.17
CA GLU A 126 9.66 39.46 -12.02
C GLU A 126 8.97 40.59 -11.25
N GLU A 127 8.04 40.27 -10.35
CA GLU A 127 7.42 41.23 -9.42
C GLU A 127 8.43 41.84 -8.45
N GLU A 128 9.28 41.02 -7.81
CA GLU A 128 10.34 41.50 -6.91
C GLU A 128 11.32 42.44 -7.62
N LYS A 129 11.70 42.13 -8.88
CA LYS A 129 12.54 43.03 -9.68
C LYS A 129 11.86 44.38 -9.95
N LYS A 130 10.56 44.37 -10.27
CA LYS A 130 9.78 45.60 -10.51
C LYS A 130 9.62 46.44 -9.25
N GLU A 131 9.53 45.82 -8.07
CA GLU A 131 9.52 46.53 -6.78
C GLU A 131 10.90 47.10 -6.41
N GLU A 132 11.97 46.35 -6.66
CA GLU A 132 13.34 46.81 -6.41
C GLU A 132 13.71 48.05 -7.23
N GLU A 133 13.30 48.11 -8.51
CA GLU A 133 13.54 49.28 -9.37
C GLU A 133 12.82 50.56 -8.89
N LYS A 134 11.73 50.41 -8.14
CA LYS A 134 10.96 51.55 -7.58
C LYS A 134 11.37 51.93 -6.16
N SER A 135 12.24 51.14 -5.52
CA SER A 135 12.62 51.34 -4.12
C SER A 135 13.70 52.42 -3.97
N VAL A 136 13.39 53.47 -3.21
CA VAL A 136 14.32 54.54 -2.82
C VAL A 136 15.18 54.13 -1.60
N PHE A 137 14.93 52.96 -1.01
CA PHE A 137 15.63 52.47 0.18
C PHE A 137 16.85 51.61 -0.16
N ALA A 138 17.94 51.77 0.60
CA ALA A 138 19.17 50.98 0.46
C ALA A 138 18.99 49.55 1.01
N LYS A 139 19.41 48.55 0.23
CA LYS A 139 19.33 47.13 0.61
C LYS A 139 20.54 46.71 1.45
N PHE A 140 20.31 46.12 2.62
CA PHE A 140 21.38 45.55 3.44
C PHE A 140 22.00 44.33 2.76
N LYS A 141 23.33 44.22 2.81
CA LYS A 141 24.06 43.07 2.28
C LYS A 141 23.74 41.81 3.08
N THR A 142 23.30 40.76 2.39
CA THR A 142 23.12 39.43 2.98
C THR A 142 24.47 38.73 3.09
N TYR A 143 25.16 38.92 4.22
CA TYR A 143 26.29 38.09 4.60
C TYR A 143 25.76 36.80 5.27
N ASN A 144 26.24 35.64 4.82
CA ASN A 144 26.05 34.34 5.47
C ASN A 144 24.61 33.83 5.67
N LYS A 145 23.78 33.76 4.62
CA LYS A 145 22.68 32.78 4.62
C LYS A 145 23.28 31.41 4.34
N GLY A 146 23.47 30.61 5.38
CA GLY A 146 24.04 29.27 5.29
C GLY A 146 23.35 28.45 4.19
N ARG A 147 24.14 27.90 3.27
CA ARG A 147 23.69 26.91 2.29
C ARG A 147 23.39 25.61 3.03
N GLY A 148 22.29 25.58 3.78
CA GLY A 148 21.80 24.37 4.43
C GLY A 148 21.32 23.39 3.36
N ASN A 149 21.82 22.16 3.41
CA ASN A 149 21.35 21.03 2.60
C ASN A 149 19.82 20.78 2.72
N GLU A 150 19.14 21.40 3.69
CA GLU A 150 17.69 21.37 3.85
C GLU A 150 16.89 21.78 2.62
N SER A 151 17.41 22.68 1.77
CA SER A 151 16.68 23.17 0.59
C SER A 151 16.52 22.11 -0.50
N LYS A 152 17.57 21.33 -0.77
CA LYS A 152 17.54 20.26 -1.79
C LYS A 152 16.63 19.11 -1.35
N GLU A 153 16.71 18.70 -0.09
CA GLU A 153 15.89 17.60 0.41
C GLU A 153 14.40 17.95 0.50
N LYS A 154 14.06 19.20 0.88
CA LYS A 154 12.68 19.71 0.79
C LYS A 154 12.17 19.74 -0.66
N THR A 155 13.02 20.05 -1.63
CA THR A 155 12.65 20.07 -3.05
C THR A 155 12.44 18.66 -3.62
N ILE A 156 13.27 17.70 -3.22
CA ILE A 156 13.12 16.28 -3.62
C ILE A 156 11.82 15.70 -3.05
N ARG A 157 11.52 15.93 -1.76
CA ARG A 157 10.26 15.48 -1.15
C ARG A 157 9.02 16.16 -1.75
N LYS A 158 9.16 17.39 -2.27
CA LYS A 158 8.04 18.14 -2.84
C LYS A 158 7.48 17.50 -4.11
N TYR A 159 8.33 16.88 -4.92
CA TYR A 159 7.94 16.30 -6.23
C TYR A 159 8.09 14.77 -6.24
N GLN A 160 7.83 14.11 -5.11
CA GLN A 160 7.76 12.66 -5.08
C GLN A 160 6.48 12.20 -5.79
N ILE A 161 6.62 11.24 -6.72
CA ILE A 161 5.48 10.64 -7.41
C ILE A 161 4.66 9.86 -6.39
N MET A 162 3.42 10.30 -6.17
CA MET A 162 2.45 9.66 -5.28
C MET A 162 1.30 9.11 -6.12
N THR A 163 0.94 7.85 -5.91
CA THR A 163 -0.28 7.27 -6.47
C THR A 163 -1.46 7.58 -5.54
N GLU A 164 -2.66 7.76 -6.10
CA GLU A 164 -3.86 8.05 -5.29
C GLU A 164 -4.48 6.78 -4.73
N THR A 165 -4.44 5.71 -5.53
CA THR A 165 -4.99 4.41 -5.18
C THR A 165 -3.94 3.31 -5.32
N SER A 166 -4.16 2.21 -4.60
CA SER A 166 -3.35 1.01 -4.68
C SER A 166 -4.18 -0.19 -4.23
N ASN A 167 -3.78 -1.38 -4.68
CA ASN A 167 -4.34 -2.61 -4.14
C ASN A 167 -4.04 -2.73 -2.64
N ARG A 168 -4.98 -3.31 -1.91
CA ARG A 168 -4.85 -3.57 -0.47
C ARG A 168 -4.76 -5.06 -0.22
N PHE A 169 -3.76 -5.46 0.54
CA PHE A 169 -3.47 -6.86 0.83
C PHE A 169 -3.59 -7.14 2.33
N THR A 170 -4.25 -8.24 2.67
CA THR A 170 -4.40 -8.71 4.04
C THR A 170 -3.89 -10.14 4.15
N TYR A 171 -2.85 -10.34 4.96
CA TYR A 171 -2.35 -11.68 5.28
C TYR A 171 -3.35 -12.41 6.17
N LYS A 172 -3.78 -13.60 5.77
CA LYS A 172 -4.77 -14.41 6.49
C LYS A 172 -4.22 -15.64 7.19
N GLY A 173 -3.06 -16.15 6.76
CA GLY A 173 -2.45 -17.32 7.37
C GLY A 173 -1.41 -17.96 6.46
N ARG A 174 -0.90 -19.10 6.90
CA ARG A 174 -0.04 -19.97 6.08
C ARG A 174 -0.86 -20.75 5.06
N LEU A 175 -0.19 -21.40 4.13
CA LEU A 175 -0.86 -22.22 3.12
C LEU A 175 -1.64 -23.38 3.76
N SER A 176 -1.05 -24.01 4.78
CA SER A 176 -1.72 -25.06 5.58
C SER A 176 -3.05 -24.60 6.20
N ASP A 177 -3.11 -23.33 6.63
CA ASP A 177 -4.30 -22.81 7.29
C ASP A 177 -5.48 -22.61 6.32
N HIS A 178 -5.20 -22.55 5.01
CA HIS A 178 -6.24 -22.46 3.98
C HIS A 178 -6.94 -23.80 3.77
N GLU A 179 -6.17 -24.89 3.68
CA GLU A 179 -6.68 -26.25 3.44
C GLU A 179 -7.68 -26.68 4.53
N ASP A 180 -7.41 -26.33 5.79
CA ASP A 180 -8.29 -26.61 6.93
C ASP A 180 -9.65 -25.88 6.85
N ASN A 181 -9.74 -24.75 6.14
CA ASN A 181 -10.98 -24.00 6.01
C ASN A 181 -11.89 -24.55 4.90
N ASP A 182 -11.32 -25.09 3.81
CA ASP A 182 -12.10 -25.68 2.72
C ASP A 182 -12.80 -26.98 3.16
N GLU A 183 -12.15 -27.80 4.00
CA GLU A 183 -12.74 -29.05 4.53
C GLU A 183 -13.93 -28.82 5.48
N ASN A 184 -14.08 -27.62 6.04
CA ASN A 184 -15.21 -27.27 6.92
C ASN A 184 -16.43 -26.74 6.16
N ILE A 185 -16.29 -26.29 4.90
CA ILE A 185 -17.41 -25.73 4.12
C ILE A 185 -18.40 -26.84 3.68
N GLU A 186 -17.97 -28.11 3.59
CA GLU A 186 -18.84 -29.22 3.21
C GLU A 186 -19.65 -29.82 4.38
N ASN A 187 -19.40 -29.42 5.64
CA ASN A 187 -20.02 -30.04 6.83
C ASN A 187 -20.85 -29.10 7.72
N ASP A 188 -21.12 -27.85 7.31
CA ASP A 188 -21.96 -26.93 8.09
C ASP A 188 -23.45 -27.03 7.76
N GLY A 189 -23.98 -28.25 7.92
CA GLY A 189 -25.36 -28.46 8.32
C GLY A 189 -25.43 -28.57 9.84
N VAL A 190 -25.68 -27.44 10.52
CA VAL A 190 -25.94 -27.25 11.98
C VAL A 190 -24.71 -26.84 12.83
N GLU A 191 -24.46 -25.54 12.93
CA GLU A 191 -23.70 -24.97 14.07
C GLU A 191 -24.63 -24.64 15.26
N PRO A 192 -24.29 -25.02 16.51
CA PRO A 192 -24.73 -24.30 17.69
C PRO A 192 -23.78 -23.11 17.98
N ALA A 193 -24.36 -21.93 18.09
CA ALA A 193 -23.72 -20.64 18.32
C ALA A 193 -22.56 -20.67 19.35
N LYS A 194 -21.33 -20.45 18.85
CA LYS A 194 -20.17 -20.14 19.71
C LYS A 194 -20.25 -18.68 20.15
N LYS A 195 -20.37 -18.48 21.47
CA LYS A 195 -20.45 -17.16 22.12
C LYS A 195 -19.18 -16.35 21.87
N ALA A 196 -19.34 -15.12 21.40
CA ALA A 196 -18.28 -14.15 21.28
C ALA A 196 -17.53 -13.95 22.62
N PRO A 197 -16.20 -13.81 22.62
CA PRO A 197 -15.47 -13.46 23.83
C PRO A 197 -15.91 -12.07 24.29
N LEU A 198 -16.41 -12.00 25.54
CA LEU A 198 -16.80 -10.75 26.20
C LEU A 198 -15.65 -9.76 26.15
N GLY A 199 -15.84 -8.67 25.39
CA GLY A 199 -14.88 -7.59 25.27
C GLY A 199 -14.61 -6.97 26.64
N ILE A 200 -13.39 -7.17 27.14
CA ILE A 200 -12.91 -6.47 28.33
C ILE A 200 -12.61 -5.03 27.89
N ASP A 201 -13.25 -4.06 28.52
CA ASP A 201 -13.01 -2.66 28.19
C ASP A 201 -11.60 -2.21 28.59
N PHE A 202 -11.12 -1.16 27.93
CA PHE A 202 -9.77 -0.65 28.14
C PHE A 202 -9.54 -0.13 29.57
N ALA A 203 -10.60 0.33 30.24
CA ALA A 203 -10.54 0.79 31.63
C ALA A 203 -10.25 -0.38 32.59
N THR A 204 -10.90 -1.52 32.40
CA THR A 204 -10.71 -2.74 33.17
C THR A 204 -9.30 -3.29 32.97
N PHE A 205 -8.78 -3.29 31.73
CA PHE A 205 -7.40 -3.67 31.44
C PHE A 205 -6.37 -2.79 32.17
N LYS A 206 -6.55 -1.47 32.12
CA LYS A 206 -5.65 -0.53 32.81
C LYS A 206 -5.69 -0.69 34.34
N SER A 207 -6.85 -0.94 34.93
CA SER A 207 -6.97 -1.10 36.38
C SER A 207 -6.13 -2.28 36.91
N ARG A 208 -6.06 -3.38 36.15
CA ARG A 208 -5.34 -4.59 36.54
C ARG A 208 -3.82 -4.40 36.63
N PHE A 209 -3.26 -3.45 35.90
CA PHE A 209 -1.83 -3.13 35.95
C PHE A 209 -1.50 -1.97 36.91
N SER A 210 -2.49 -1.17 37.30
CA SER A 210 -2.26 0.02 38.15
C SER A 210 -2.22 -0.29 39.65
N SER A 211 -2.70 -1.45 40.11
CA SER A 211 -2.81 -1.77 41.55
C SER A 211 -1.59 -2.48 42.14
N ALA A 212 -0.50 -2.65 41.39
CA ALA A 212 0.72 -3.31 41.88
C ALA A 212 1.78 -2.36 42.48
N ALA A 213 1.45 -1.07 42.70
CA ALA A 213 2.41 -0.04 43.09
C ALA A 213 1.98 0.79 44.31
N SER A 214 1.46 0.17 45.37
CA SER A 214 1.32 0.84 46.67
C SER A 214 1.05 -0.13 47.81
N GLU A 215 2.04 -0.93 48.22
CA GLU A 215 2.08 -1.48 49.59
C GLU A 215 3.50 -1.99 49.89
N ASP A 216 4.40 -1.06 50.19
CA ASP A 216 5.58 -1.34 51.00
C ASP A 216 6.11 -0.03 51.59
N LYS A 217 5.40 0.48 52.60
CA LYS A 217 5.94 1.45 53.56
C LYS A 217 5.40 1.20 54.97
N ILE A 218 6.32 0.71 55.81
CA ILE A 218 6.54 1.07 57.22
C ILE A 218 5.60 0.43 58.26
N LYS A 219 6.17 -0.47 59.07
CA LYS A 219 5.92 -0.50 60.52
C LYS A 219 7.23 -0.68 61.28
N THR A 220 7.66 0.43 61.88
CA THR A 220 8.58 0.52 63.00
C THR A 220 7.98 -0.11 64.25
N SER A 221 8.76 -0.92 64.96
CA SER A 221 8.78 -1.03 66.43
C SER A 221 10.16 -1.54 66.84
#